data_AF-A0A087T8P5-F1
#
_entry.id   AF-A0A087T8P5-F1
#
_cell.length_a   1.000
_cell.length_b   1.000
_cell.length_c   1.000
_cell.angle_alpha   90.00
_cell.angle_beta   90.00
_cell.angle_gamma   90.00
#
_symmetry.space_group_name_H-M   'P 1'
#
loop_
_entity.id
_entity.type
_entity.pdbx_description
1 polymer ?
#
loop_
_entity_poly.entity_id
_entity_poly.type
_entity_poly.pdbx_seq_one_letter_code
_entity_poly.pdbx_strand_id
1 'polypeptide(L)'
;MRLDNMLIAEGVAGPEKGGGAGAAANASAAAASQSPGGPQGENAIEHSDYRAKLAQIRQIYHQELEKYEQACNEFTTHVMNLLREQSRTRPITPKEIERMVQIIHKKFNSI
;
A
#
# COMPACT_ATOMS: atom_id res chain seq x y z
N MET A 1 -3.98 3.44 -20.04
CA MET A 1 -4.67 3.82 -18.78
C MET A 1 -3.82 3.31 -17.63
N ARG A 2 -3.30 4.22 -16.80
CA ARG A 2 -2.29 3.92 -15.77
C ARG A 2 -2.97 3.12 -14.64
N LEU A 3 -2.37 2.00 -14.24
CA LEU A 3 -2.89 1.08 -13.21
C LEU A 3 -3.31 1.81 -11.94
N ASP A 4 -2.58 2.87 -11.58
CA ASP A 4 -2.90 3.79 -10.47
C ASP A 4 -4.34 4.34 -10.52
N ASN A 5 -4.80 4.76 -11.71
CA ASN A 5 -6.15 5.33 -11.86
C ASN A 5 -7.25 4.27 -11.71
N MET A 6 -6.93 3.01 -12.06
CA MET A 6 -7.85 1.88 -11.91
C MET A 6 -7.93 1.44 -10.45
N LEU A 7 -6.80 1.44 -9.73
CA LEU A 7 -6.74 1.11 -8.30
C LEU A 7 -7.44 2.18 -7.43
N ILE A 8 -7.36 3.45 -7.81
CA ILE A 8 -8.08 4.55 -7.14
C ILE A 8 -9.60 4.43 -7.37
N ALA A 9 -10.02 4.20 -8.62
CA ALA A 9 -11.44 4.07 -8.96
C ALA A 9 -12.13 2.89 -8.23
N GLU A 10 -11.38 1.81 -8.00
CA GLU A 10 -11.86 0.63 -7.27
C GLU A 10 -11.68 0.73 -5.74
N GLY A 11 -11.12 1.83 -5.22
CA GLY A 11 -10.88 2.02 -3.79
C GLY A 11 -9.83 1.07 -3.20
N VAL A 12 -8.87 0.63 -4.03
CA VAL A 12 -7.72 -0.19 -3.63
C VAL A 12 -6.57 0.67 -3.11
N ALA A 13 -6.38 1.85 -3.69
CA ALA A 13 -5.37 2.82 -3.29
C ALA A 13 -6.02 4.20 -3.11
N GLY A 14 -5.87 4.81 -1.94
CA GLY A 14 -6.40 6.13 -1.64
C GLY A 14 -5.94 6.62 -0.26
N PRO A 15 -5.96 7.93 0.00
CA PRO A 15 -5.48 8.54 1.25
C PRO A 15 -6.34 8.24 2.48
N GLU A 16 -7.28 7.29 2.39
CA GLU A 16 -8.12 6.77 3.45
C GLU A 16 -7.28 5.95 4.44
N LYS A 17 -6.42 6.66 5.15
CA LYS A 17 -5.74 6.22 6.36
C LYS A 17 -6.82 5.94 7.41
N GLY A 18 -7.34 4.70 7.40
CA GLY A 18 -8.18 4.14 8.46
C GLY A 18 -9.65 3.92 8.07
N GLY A 19 -9.94 2.89 7.27
CA GLY A 19 -11.33 2.61 6.93
C GLY A 19 -11.65 1.25 6.28
N GLY A 20 -10.80 0.23 6.43
CA GLY A 20 -11.03 -1.09 5.82
C GLY A 20 -12.36 -1.76 6.17
N ALA A 21 -12.99 -1.37 7.28
CA ALA A 21 -14.30 -1.87 7.71
C ALA A 21 -15.50 -1.07 7.13
N GLY A 22 -15.32 0.24 6.88
CA GLY A 22 -16.41 1.12 6.43
C GLY A 22 -16.74 0.92 4.95
N ALA A 23 -15.72 0.88 4.08
CA ALA A 23 -15.93 0.69 2.64
C ALA A 23 -16.54 -0.69 2.32
N ALA A 24 -16.18 -1.72 3.09
CA ALA A 24 -16.73 -3.07 2.95
C ALA A 24 -18.24 -3.15 3.32
N ALA A 25 -18.68 -2.39 4.32
CA ALA A 25 -20.08 -2.32 4.76
C ALA A 25 -20.98 -1.58 3.75
N ASN A 26 -20.42 -0.56 3.09
CA ASN A 26 -21.15 0.23 2.09
C ASN A 26 -21.40 -0.58 0.81
N ALA A 27 -20.41 -1.39 0.41
CA ALA A 27 -20.50 -2.28 -0.75
C ALA A 27 -21.44 -3.46 -0.52
N SER A 28 -21.57 -3.97 0.72
CA SER A 28 -22.53 -5.03 1.04
C SER A 28 -23.98 -4.53 1.11
N ALA A 29 -24.21 -3.28 1.54
CA ALA A 29 -25.54 -2.67 1.53
C ALA A 29 -26.09 -2.43 0.12
N ALA A 30 -25.24 -2.03 -0.83
CA ALA A 30 -25.63 -1.82 -2.23
C ALA A 30 -25.93 -3.14 -2.99
N ALA A 31 -25.41 -4.28 -2.52
CA ALA A 31 -25.68 -5.59 -3.10
C ALA A 31 -27.07 -6.15 -2.70
N ALA A 32 -27.64 -5.70 -1.59
CA ALA A 32 -28.95 -6.15 -1.12
C ALA A 32 -30.14 -5.50 -1.87
N SER A 33 -29.90 -4.44 -2.66
CA SER A 33 -30.97 -3.73 -3.40
C SER A 33 -31.15 -4.21 -4.85
N GLN A 34 -30.45 -5.26 -5.31
CA GLN A 34 -30.67 -5.81 -6.65
C GLN A 34 -31.76 -6.89 -6.63
N SER A 35 -32.89 -6.56 -7.27
CA SER A 35 -34.12 -7.32 -7.38
C SER A 35 -33.93 -8.75 -7.94
N PRO A 36 -34.64 -9.77 -7.42
CA PRO A 36 -34.42 -11.19 -7.76
C PRO A 36 -35.26 -11.63 -8.97
N GLY A 37 -34.88 -11.23 -10.20
CA GLY A 37 -35.70 -11.55 -11.38
C GLY A 37 -35.07 -11.31 -12.74
N GLY A 38 -33.84 -11.78 -12.98
CA GLY A 38 -33.22 -11.79 -14.32
C GLY A 38 -32.21 -12.95 -14.49
N PRO A 39 -31.64 -13.17 -15.68
CA PRO A 39 -30.72 -14.30 -15.96
C PRO A 39 -29.37 -14.11 -15.24
N GLN A 40 -29.36 -14.29 -13.91
CA GLN A 40 -28.25 -13.99 -13.02
C GLN A 40 -27.27 -15.17 -12.84
N GLY A 41 -27.58 -16.38 -13.30
CA GLY A 41 -26.76 -17.57 -13.02
C GLY A 41 -25.35 -17.54 -13.62
N GLU A 42 -25.20 -17.08 -14.87
CA GLU A 42 -23.90 -17.02 -15.55
C GLU A 42 -23.13 -15.74 -15.21
N ASN A 43 -23.82 -14.60 -15.11
CA ASN A 43 -23.20 -13.32 -14.73
C ASN A 43 -22.77 -13.29 -13.24
N ALA A 44 -23.48 -13.96 -12.32
CA ALA A 44 -23.12 -13.95 -10.90
C ALA A 44 -21.81 -14.71 -10.59
N ILE A 45 -21.51 -15.78 -11.35
CA ILE A 45 -20.25 -16.53 -11.20
C ILE A 45 -19.08 -15.70 -11.73
N GLU A 46 -19.23 -15.04 -12.88
CA GLU A 46 -18.22 -14.11 -13.41
C GLU A 46 -17.97 -12.93 -12.46
N HIS A 47 -19.03 -12.38 -11.86
CA HIS A 47 -18.90 -11.34 -10.84
C HIS A 47 -18.23 -11.84 -9.56
N SER A 48 -18.45 -13.10 -9.16
CA SER A 48 -17.78 -13.73 -8.02
C SER A 48 -16.28 -13.85 -8.27
N ASP A 49 -15.87 -14.34 -9.44
CA ASP A 49 -14.46 -14.53 -9.80
C ASP A 49 -13.74 -13.20 -10.00
N TYR A 50 -14.40 -12.21 -10.60
CA TYR A 50 -13.87 -10.85 -10.71
C TYR A 50 -13.64 -10.24 -9.33
N ARG A 51 -14.60 -10.36 -8.41
CA ARG A 51 -14.49 -9.86 -7.04
C ARG A 51 -13.40 -10.57 -6.26
N ALA A 52 -13.25 -11.89 -6.43
CA ALA A 52 -12.18 -12.68 -5.83
C ALA A 52 -10.80 -12.22 -6.34
N LYS A 53 -10.65 -12.01 -7.65
CA LYS A 53 -9.42 -11.47 -8.25
C LYS A 53 -9.10 -10.07 -7.73
N LEU A 54 -10.10 -9.20 -7.61
CA LEU A 54 -9.92 -7.85 -7.05
C LEU A 54 -9.48 -7.90 -5.58
N ALA A 55 -10.06 -8.80 -4.78
CA ALA A 55 -9.63 -9.03 -3.40
C ALA A 55 -8.19 -9.56 -3.32
N GLN A 56 -7.82 -10.48 -4.20
CA GLN A 56 -6.46 -11.01 -4.28
C GLN A 56 -5.44 -9.93 -4.68
N ILE A 57 -5.76 -9.10 -5.68
CA ILE A 57 -4.90 -7.97 -6.11
C ILE A 57 -4.72 -6.98 -4.95
N ARG A 58 -5.80 -6.64 -4.22
CA ARG A 58 -5.72 -5.81 -3.01
C ARG A 58 -4.78 -6.43 -1.98
N GLN A 59 -4.95 -7.71 -1.68
CA GLN A 59 -4.15 -8.41 -0.67
C GLN A 59 -2.66 -8.41 -1.04
N ILE A 60 -2.32 -8.75 -2.29
CA ILE A 60 -0.93 -8.76 -2.76
C ILE A 60 -0.35 -7.36 -2.72
N TYR A 61 -1.07 -6.34 -3.18
CA TYR A 61 -0.60 -4.95 -3.12
C TYR A 61 -0.25 -4.52 -1.70
N HIS A 62 -1.13 -4.75 -0.74
CA HIS A 62 -0.88 -4.36 0.66
C HIS A 62 0.28 -5.17 1.26
N GLN A 63 0.37 -6.46 0.95
CA GLN A 63 1.48 -7.30 1.41
C GLN A 63 2.84 -6.85 0.84
N GLU A 64 2.90 -6.50 -0.43
CA GLU A 64 4.13 -5.98 -1.05
C GLU A 64 4.47 -4.57 -0.56
N LEU A 65 3.47 -3.72 -0.30
CA LEU A 65 3.67 -2.41 0.30
C LEU A 65 4.26 -2.53 1.71
N GLU A 66 3.73 -3.42 2.55
CA GLU A 66 4.24 -3.66 3.90
C GLU A 66 5.70 -4.16 3.87
N LYS A 67 6.03 -5.10 2.97
CA LYS A 67 7.42 -5.56 2.77
C LYS A 67 8.33 -4.42 2.34
N TYR A 68 7.87 -3.55 1.44
CA TYR A 68 8.64 -2.39 1.00
C TYR A 68 8.90 -1.41 2.15
N GLU A 69 7.87 -1.08 2.93
CA GLU A 69 8.00 -0.22 4.12
C GLU A 69 8.96 -0.83 5.15
N GLN A 70 8.86 -2.13 5.38
CA GLN A 70 9.77 -2.85 6.27
C GLN A 70 11.22 -2.77 5.77
N ALA A 71 11.47 -3.04 4.50
CA ALA A 71 12.80 -2.95 3.90
C ALA A 71 13.38 -1.53 3.99
N CYS A 72 12.53 -0.49 3.82
CA CYS A 72 12.94 0.91 3.99
C CYS A 72 13.36 1.24 5.43
N ASN A 73 12.64 0.70 6.41
CA ASN A 73 12.95 0.86 7.83
C ASN A 73 14.26 0.14 8.20
N GLU A 74 14.45 -1.09 7.71
CA GLU A 74 15.68 -1.86 7.91
C GLU A 74 16.88 -1.15 7.29
N PHE A 75 16.74 -0.65 6.05
CA PHE A 75 17.79 0.11 5.38
C PHE A 75 18.16 1.39 6.13
N THR A 76 17.16 2.17 6.57
CA THR A 76 17.38 3.40 7.34
C THR A 76 18.10 3.10 8.66
N THR A 77 17.71 2.03 9.35
CA THR A 77 18.37 1.59 10.59
C THR A 77 19.81 1.17 10.34
N HIS A 78 20.06 0.42 9.26
CA HIS A 78 21.39 0.03 8.87
C HIS A 78 22.29 1.24 8.59
N VAL A 79 21.82 2.21 7.81
CA VAL A 79 22.56 3.45 7.52
C VAL A 79 22.84 4.24 8.81
N MET A 80 21.88 4.36 9.71
CA MET A 80 22.08 5.01 11.00
C MET A 80 23.18 4.34 11.84
N ASN A 81 23.20 3.01 11.87
CA ASN A 81 24.24 2.25 12.56
C ASN A 81 25.62 2.47 11.93
N LEU A 82 25.70 2.44 10.59
CA LEU A 82 26.95 2.72 9.85
C LEU A 82 27.48 4.12 10.16
N LEU A 83 26.63 5.14 10.15
CA LEU A 83 27.04 6.52 10.43
C LEU A 83 27.50 6.69 11.88
N ARG A 84 26.85 6.02 12.84
CA ARG A 84 27.31 5.98 14.24
C ARG A 84 28.67 5.31 14.36
N GLU A 85 28.88 4.17 13.70
CA GLU A 85 30.15 3.45 13.74
C GLU A 85 31.29 4.25 13.07
N GLN A 86 31.01 4.88 11.93
CA GLN A 86 31.94 5.79 11.27
C GLN A 86 32.28 7.00 12.15
N SER A 87 31.31 7.55 12.90
CA SER A 87 31.55 8.68 13.81
C SER A 87 32.60 8.39 14.90
N ARG A 88 32.79 7.11 15.26
CA ARG A 88 33.76 6.67 16.28
C ARG A 88 35.19 6.61 15.76
N THR A 89 35.37 6.42 14.45
CA THR A 89 36.69 6.34 13.80
C THR A 89 37.08 7.66 13.13
N ARG A 90 36.09 8.46 12.70
CA ARG A 90 36.25 9.83 12.21
C ARG A 90 35.11 10.69 12.73
N PRO A 91 35.35 11.88 13.30
CA PRO A 91 34.26 12.75 13.75
C PRO A 91 33.34 13.12 12.57
N ILE A 92 32.11 12.61 12.58
CA ILE A 92 31.03 13.00 11.67
C ILE A 92 30.08 13.91 12.47
N THR A 93 29.74 15.07 11.92
CA THR A 93 28.82 15.99 12.60
C THR A 93 27.39 15.45 12.55
N PRO A 94 26.56 15.65 13.60
CA PRO A 94 25.16 15.24 13.61
C PRO A 94 24.34 15.76 12.40
N LYS A 95 24.68 16.95 11.91
CA LYS A 95 24.05 17.57 10.74
C LYS A 95 24.28 16.78 9.44
N GLU A 96 25.44 16.14 9.30
CA GLU A 96 25.77 15.29 8.15
C GLU A 96 24.90 14.03 8.15
N ILE A 97 24.69 13.44 9.34
CA ILE A 97 23.88 12.24 9.55
C ILE A 97 22.42 12.52 9.18
N GLU A 98 21.85 13.61 9.70
CA GLU A 98 20.48 14.02 9.37
C GLU A 98 20.29 14.26 7.87
N ARG A 99 21.27 14.89 7.20
CA ARG A 99 21.22 15.13 5.75
C ARG A 99 21.17 13.81 4.97
N MET A 100 22.02 12.83 5.32
CA MET A 100 22.04 11.54 4.64
C MET A 100 20.70 10.81 4.76
N VAL A 101 20.11 10.81 5.96
CA VAL A 101 18.80 10.19 6.23
C VAL A 101 17.68 10.88 5.43
N GLN A 102 17.69 12.21 5.39
CA GLN A 102 16.72 12.98 4.59
C GLN A 102 16.81 12.68 3.09
N ILE A 103 18.02 12.50 2.55
CA ILE A 103 18.21 12.11 1.14
C ILE A 103 17.61 10.74 0.88
N ILE A 104 17.80 9.79 1.79
CA ILE A 104 17.24 8.44 1.69
C ILE A 104 15.70 8.49 1.68
N HIS A 105 15.09 9.20 2.64
CA HIS A 105 13.64 9.35 2.70
C HIS A 105 13.07 10.03 1.44
N LYS A 106 13.76 11.05 0.90
CA LYS A 106 13.35 11.67 -0.37
C LYS A 106 13.40 10.70 -1.55
N LYS A 107 14.38 9.78 -1.58
CA LYS A 107 14.46 8.76 -2.62
C LYS A 107 13.34 7.73 -2.49
N PHE A 108 12.98 7.32 -1.28
CA PHE A 108 11.87 6.39 -1.06
C PHE A 108 10.52 7.01 -1.43
N ASN A 109 10.27 8.27 -1.08
CA ASN A 109 9.02 8.95 -1.41
C ASN A 109 8.86 9.33 -2.90
N SER A 110 9.93 9.21 -3.70
CA SER A 110 9.92 9.53 -5.12
C SER A 110 9.71 8.31 -6.02
N ILE A 111 9.59 7.12 -5.44
CA ILE A 111 9.31 5.84 -6.14
C ILE A 111 7.82 5.58 -6.06
#